data_AF-A0AAN6T7G8-F1
#
_entry.id   AF-A0AAN6T7G8-F1
#
_cell.length_a   1.000
_cell.length_b   1.000
_cell.length_c   1.000
_cell.angle_alpha   90.00
_cell.angle_beta   90.00
_cell.angle_gamma   90.00
#
_symmetry.space_group_name_H-M   'P 1'
#
loop_
_entity.id
_entity.type
_entity.pdbx_description
1 polymer ?
#
loop_
_entity_poly.entity_id
_entity_poly.type
_entity_poly.pdbx_seq_one_letter_code
_entity_poly.pdbx_strand_id
1 'polypeptide(L)'
;MLEDSQISSKASRPRVYLGHRSSPPPSSGSGSSSPPSSSASSSSHGSSSSYFPNEKTSFLSPTAPPFIDDDCLVITRDPEPDAIHHLPWQRFVARLFFVTGAVPCFLAIWASYIQAQTLAFSPIAESLPLLHRWLAWLMLALDFVTNIDSLLAVLVKASTSLARWRPRLLLLGDNGAGAVPFVDVLIPVCNERLDIIQDTVRAALRVDYPPRRFRVVVSDDGASAELRAWVESLSQGQGQPENMNYPKLYYTSRVKQGTRTAGYKAGNLNHALEVVRRLPGGAADYVAGLDADMVPERKWLRSVAAHIVRDDMLGLVCPAQLMYNTPHNDPLYQTSAMNWYCMDIVRDLGGCGWNLGSGWIVRREAVEDIGGFPTDCLIEDVCSSMMMQACGWRTMYIPQGLQYGLVPETYLGHVKQFTRWVSTYLLLIPLTPFPGTS
;
A
#
# COMPACT_ATOMS: atom_id res chain seq x y z
N MET A 1 44.36 21.06 21.57
CA MET A 1 43.80 21.59 22.82
C MET A 1 42.31 21.79 22.55
N LEU A 2 41.47 20.75 22.55
CA LEU A 2 40.94 20.03 23.72
C LEU A 2 40.68 20.97 24.89
N GLU A 3 39.42 21.38 25.05
CA GLU A 3 38.78 21.41 26.36
C GLU A 3 37.26 21.24 26.21
N ASP A 4 36.77 20.28 26.97
CA ASP A 4 35.41 19.76 27.08
C ASP A 4 34.45 20.75 27.75
N SER A 5 33.18 20.76 27.33
CA SER A 5 32.08 20.95 28.30
C SER A 5 30.81 20.19 27.91
N GLN A 6 30.71 19.01 28.53
CA GLN A 6 29.53 18.35 29.09
C GLN A 6 28.25 18.24 28.23
N ILE A 7 28.14 17.08 27.59
CA ILE A 7 26.91 16.45 27.14
C ILE A 7 26.12 15.99 28.38
N SER A 8 25.04 16.72 28.72
CA SER A 8 24.03 16.24 29.66
C SER A 8 23.11 15.24 28.95
N SER A 9 23.37 13.96 29.19
CA SER A 9 22.49 12.86 28.80
C SER A 9 21.15 12.93 29.53
N LYS A 10 20.05 13.02 28.76
CA LYS A 10 18.70 12.53 29.10
C LYS A 10 17.77 12.71 27.90
N ALA A 11 18.02 11.97 26.83
CA ALA A 11 17.01 11.72 25.80
C ALA A 11 16.12 10.58 26.31
N SER A 12 15.00 10.92 26.97
CA SER A 12 13.95 9.95 27.23
C SER A 12 13.36 9.50 25.90
N ARG A 13 13.65 8.26 25.49
CA ARG A 13 12.97 7.61 24.36
C ARG A 13 11.48 7.53 24.68
N PRO A 14 10.57 8.03 23.83
CA PRO A 14 9.16 7.73 24.02
C PRO A 14 8.94 6.24 23.72
N ARG A 15 8.55 5.47 24.73
CA ARG A 15 8.00 4.13 24.55
C ARG A 15 6.64 4.27 23.89
N VAL A 16 6.45 3.67 22.72
CA VAL A 16 5.11 3.40 22.19
C VAL A 16 4.47 2.39 23.13
N TYR A 17 3.61 2.85 24.02
CA TYR A 17 2.77 1.98 24.83
C TYR A 17 1.64 1.45 23.93
N LEU A 18 1.80 0.22 23.45
CA LEU A 18 0.68 -0.57 22.96
C LEU A 18 -0.23 -0.84 24.17
N GLY A 19 -1.40 -0.20 24.19
CA GLY A 19 -2.37 -0.39 25.26
C GLY A 19 -2.85 -1.84 25.30
N HIS A 20 -2.45 -2.59 26.34
CA HIS A 20 -3.12 -3.82 26.69
C HIS A 20 -4.57 -3.51 27.09
N ARG A 21 -5.55 -4.08 26.37
CA ARG A 21 -6.94 -4.10 26.83
C ARG A 21 -7.00 -4.81 28.18
N SER A 22 -7.20 -4.06 29.26
CA SER A 22 -7.54 -4.59 30.58
C SER A 22 -9.04 -4.89 30.63
N SER A 23 -9.39 -6.16 30.80
CA SER A 23 -10.76 -6.57 31.12
C SER A 23 -11.17 -6.05 32.50
N PRO A 24 -12.42 -5.60 32.71
CA PRO A 24 -12.87 -5.17 34.04
C PRO A 24 -13.07 -6.37 34.98
N PRO A 25 -12.91 -6.20 36.31
CA PRO A 25 -13.09 -7.28 37.26
C PRO A 25 -14.59 -7.59 37.47
N PRO A 26 -14.96 -8.82 37.83
CA PRO A 26 -16.35 -9.17 38.06
C PRO A 26 -16.83 -8.64 39.42
N SER A 27 -17.97 -7.96 39.44
CA SER A 27 -18.70 -7.62 40.65
C SER A 27 -19.45 -8.84 41.19
N SER A 28 -19.31 -9.08 42.50
CA SER A 28 -20.06 -10.07 43.26
C SER A 28 -21.47 -9.53 43.58
N GLY A 29 -22.50 -10.28 43.24
CA GLY A 29 -23.89 -9.96 43.55
C GLY A 29 -24.78 -11.19 43.42
N SER A 30 -25.09 -11.77 44.57
CA SER A 30 -25.95 -12.95 44.80
C SER A 30 -27.43 -12.68 44.58
N GLY A 31 -28.17 -13.67 44.05
CA GLY A 31 -29.60 -13.88 44.40
C GLY A 31 -30.54 -14.25 43.25
N SER A 32 -30.88 -15.55 43.16
CA SER A 32 -32.20 -16.20 42.83
C SER A 32 -33.19 -15.48 41.88
N SER A 33 -33.84 -16.08 40.87
CA SER A 33 -34.42 -17.43 40.73
C SER A 33 -34.92 -17.69 39.27
N SER A 34 -35.01 -18.97 38.90
CA SER A 34 -35.20 -19.65 37.59
C SER A 34 -36.60 -19.51 36.87
N PRO A 35 -36.93 -20.26 35.78
CA PRO A 35 -36.75 -20.00 34.33
C PRO A 35 -38.10 -20.24 33.55
N PRO A 36 -38.22 -20.76 32.29
CA PRO A 36 -37.37 -20.82 31.07
C PRO A 36 -38.10 -20.41 29.75
N SER A 37 -37.37 -20.21 28.63
CA SER A 37 -37.79 -20.74 27.31
C SER A 37 -36.68 -20.67 26.23
N SER A 38 -36.29 -21.87 25.79
CA SER A 38 -35.94 -22.30 24.42
C SER A 38 -34.77 -21.72 23.61
N SER A 39 -34.06 -22.70 23.02
CA SER A 39 -33.33 -22.74 21.75
C SER A 39 -31.91 -22.18 21.66
N ALA A 40 -30.99 -23.13 21.88
CA ALA A 40 -29.64 -23.28 21.38
C ALA A 40 -29.26 -22.47 20.12
N SER A 41 -28.18 -21.69 20.24
CA SER A 41 -27.17 -21.56 19.18
C SER A 41 -25.79 -21.75 19.83
N SER A 42 -25.07 -22.75 19.35
CA SER A 42 -23.74 -23.13 19.82
C SER A 42 -22.71 -22.09 19.36
N SER A 43 -22.18 -21.32 20.30
CA SER A 43 -20.96 -20.54 20.11
C SER A 43 -19.74 -21.45 20.22
N SER A 44 -19.12 -21.77 19.10
CA SER A 44 -17.77 -22.34 19.09
C SER A 44 -16.75 -21.21 19.23
N HIS A 45 -16.15 -21.14 20.42
CA HIS A 45 -14.94 -20.37 20.69
C HIS A 45 -13.77 -20.82 19.81
N GLY A 46 -13.01 -19.83 19.33
CA GLY A 46 -11.57 -19.91 19.15
C GLY A 46 -11.04 -20.88 18.09
N SER A 47 -11.14 -20.51 16.82
CA SER A 47 -10.21 -21.01 15.81
C SER A 47 -9.17 -19.95 15.49
N SER A 48 -7.91 -20.33 15.63
CA SER A 48 -6.69 -19.62 15.21
C SER A 48 -6.90 -18.70 14.00
N SER A 49 -6.47 -17.44 14.14
CA SER A 49 -6.25 -16.49 13.06
C SER A 49 -5.40 -17.14 11.96
N SER A 50 -6.06 -17.66 10.92
CA SER A 50 -5.37 -18.03 9.70
C SER A 50 -5.02 -16.72 9.00
N TYR A 51 -3.72 -16.43 8.87
CA TYR A 51 -3.16 -15.35 8.04
C TYR A 51 -3.54 -15.45 6.55
N PHE A 52 -4.24 -16.52 6.17
CA PHE A 52 -4.73 -16.73 4.81
C PHE A 52 -6.05 -15.99 4.57
N PRO A 53 -6.29 -15.50 3.34
CA PRO A 53 -7.49 -14.75 3.00
C PRO A 53 -8.76 -15.54 3.33
N ASN A 54 -9.64 -14.92 4.12
CA ASN A 54 -10.94 -15.46 4.55
C ASN A 54 -11.81 -15.80 3.32
N GLU A 55 -12.68 -16.83 3.42
CA GLU A 55 -13.61 -17.23 2.35
C GLU A 55 -14.53 -16.08 1.89
N LYS A 56 -14.78 -15.07 2.73
CA LYS A 56 -15.52 -13.86 2.31
C LYS A 56 -14.80 -13.03 1.25
N THR A 57 -13.48 -13.19 1.08
CA THR A 57 -12.68 -12.58 0.00
C THR A 57 -12.51 -13.52 -1.19
N SER A 58 -13.17 -14.70 -1.17
CA SER A 58 -13.04 -15.71 -2.20
C SER A 58 -13.71 -15.31 -3.52
N PHE A 59 -13.08 -15.84 -4.55
CA PHE A 59 -13.24 -15.59 -5.97
C PHE A 59 -14.68 -15.87 -6.43
N LEU A 60 -15.41 -14.82 -6.84
CA LEU A 60 -16.69 -14.97 -7.53
C LEU A 60 -16.52 -15.84 -8.79
N SER A 61 -17.46 -16.71 -9.14
CA SER A 61 -17.49 -17.35 -10.47
C SER A 61 -17.57 -16.27 -11.56
N PRO A 62 -17.03 -16.46 -12.79
CA PRO A 62 -17.24 -15.52 -13.90
C PRO A 62 -18.72 -15.22 -14.20
N THR A 63 -19.61 -16.14 -13.80
CA THR A 63 -21.06 -16.05 -13.94
C THR A 63 -21.79 -15.75 -12.62
N ALA A 64 -21.06 -15.43 -11.54
CA ALA A 64 -21.69 -15.18 -10.26
C ALA A 64 -22.56 -13.91 -10.32
N PRO A 65 -23.78 -13.95 -9.75
CA PRO A 65 -24.62 -12.76 -9.67
C PRO A 65 -23.93 -11.66 -8.83
N PRO A 66 -24.31 -10.39 -9.01
CA PRO A 66 -23.81 -9.29 -8.19
C PRO A 66 -23.96 -9.62 -6.70
N PHE A 67 -22.92 -9.35 -5.92
CA PHE A 67 -23.01 -9.47 -4.47
C PHE A 67 -23.81 -8.27 -3.96
N ILE A 68 -24.87 -8.55 -3.21
CA ILE A 68 -25.69 -7.55 -2.52
C ILE A 68 -25.41 -7.75 -1.03
N ASP A 69 -24.77 -6.76 -0.41
CA ASP A 69 -24.58 -6.76 1.05
C ASP A 69 -25.87 -6.38 1.78
N ASP A 70 -25.95 -6.61 3.09
CA ASP A 70 -27.09 -6.27 3.95
C ASP A 70 -27.41 -4.74 3.92
N ASP A 71 -26.42 -3.90 3.56
CA ASP A 71 -26.55 -2.45 3.34
C ASP A 71 -26.95 -2.07 1.89
N CYS A 72 -27.41 -3.05 1.12
CA CYS A 72 -27.80 -2.96 -0.29
C CYS A 72 -26.68 -2.45 -1.24
N LEU A 73 -25.41 -2.62 -0.85
CA LEU A 73 -24.27 -2.36 -1.74
C LEU A 73 -24.26 -3.40 -2.87
N VAL A 74 -24.26 -2.95 -4.13
CA VAL A 74 -24.17 -3.86 -5.27
C VAL A 74 -22.73 -3.89 -5.75
N ILE A 75 -22.07 -5.02 -5.64
CA ILE A 75 -20.70 -5.21 -6.13
C ILE A 75 -20.72 -6.17 -7.30
N THR A 76 -20.15 -5.73 -8.42
CA THR A 76 -19.94 -6.58 -9.61
C THR A 76 -18.46 -6.78 -9.88
N ARG A 77 -18.13 -7.70 -10.79
CA ARG A 77 -16.80 -7.76 -11.39
C ARG A 77 -16.64 -6.64 -12.41
N ASP A 78 -15.46 -6.01 -12.43
CA ASP A 78 -15.12 -5.07 -13.48
C ASP A 78 -15.13 -5.81 -14.84
N PRO A 79 -15.95 -5.38 -15.81
CA PRO A 79 -16.05 -6.04 -17.11
C PRO A 79 -14.86 -5.73 -18.03
N GLU A 80 -14.05 -4.71 -17.73
CA GLU A 80 -12.92 -4.36 -18.59
C GLU A 80 -11.83 -5.43 -18.57
N PRO A 81 -11.27 -5.78 -19.76
CA PRO A 81 -10.20 -6.75 -19.85
C PRO A 81 -8.98 -6.27 -19.06
N ASP A 82 -8.25 -7.19 -18.44
CA ASP A 82 -7.06 -6.79 -17.70
C ASP A 82 -6.03 -6.20 -18.65
N ALA A 83 -5.57 -4.97 -18.37
CA ALA A 83 -4.38 -4.37 -18.99
C ALA A 83 -3.17 -5.34 -18.96
N ILE A 84 -3.14 -6.24 -17.96
CA ILE A 84 -2.12 -7.25 -17.73
C ILE A 84 -2.39 -8.55 -18.53
N HIS A 85 -3.65 -8.83 -18.89
CA HIS A 85 -4.06 -10.07 -19.58
C HIS A 85 -4.11 -9.93 -21.09
N HIS A 86 -3.69 -8.79 -21.65
CA HIS A 86 -3.63 -8.61 -23.11
C HIS A 86 -2.70 -9.60 -23.82
N LEU A 87 -1.91 -10.40 -23.09
CA LEU A 87 -1.02 -11.38 -23.69
C LEU A 87 -1.16 -12.75 -22.99
N PRO A 88 -2.15 -13.59 -23.40
CA PRO A 88 -2.30 -14.97 -22.94
C PRO A 88 -1.00 -15.79 -23.03
N TRP A 89 -0.16 -15.47 -24.02
CA TRP A 89 1.16 -16.08 -24.19
C TRP A 89 2.12 -15.72 -23.06
N GLN A 90 2.05 -14.53 -22.47
CA GLN A 90 2.89 -14.16 -21.32
C GLN A 90 2.55 -14.98 -20.09
N ARG A 91 1.27 -15.33 -19.87
CA ARG A 91 0.89 -16.28 -18.81
C ARG A 91 1.39 -17.69 -19.09
N PHE A 92 1.33 -18.12 -20.35
CA PHE A 92 1.90 -19.39 -20.78
C PHE A 92 3.42 -19.42 -20.55
N VAL A 93 4.15 -18.39 -20.98
CA VAL A 93 5.59 -18.22 -20.73
C VAL A 93 5.88 -18.09 -19.23
N ALA A 94 4.99 -17.44 -18.47
CA ALA A 94 5.15 -17.34 -17.03
C ALA A 94 4.98 -18.68 -16.30
N ARG A 95 4.16 -19.59 -16.85
CA ARG A 95 4.10 -20.98 -16.37
C ARG A 95 5.35 -21.77 -16.74
N LEU A 96 6.02 -21.39 -17.83
CA LEU A 96 7.33 -21.95 -18.19
C LEU A 96 8.48 -21.43 -17.32
N PHE A 97 8.30 -20.40 -16.46
CA PHE A 97 9.35 -19.93 -15.54
C PHE A 97 9.88 -21.04 -14.62
N PHE A 98 9.07 -22.03 -14.27
CA PHE A 98 9.55 -23.19 -13.53
C PHE A 98 10.66 -23.93 -14.30
N VAL A 99 10.53 -24.05 -15.62
CA VAL A 99 11.50 -24.74 -16.49
C VAL A 99 12.65 -23.81 -16.86
N THR A 100 12.37 -22.56 -17.23
CA THR A 100 13.38 -21.62 -17.74
C THR A 100 14.12 -20.86 -16.64
N GLY A 101 13.63 -20.87 -15.40
CA GLY A 101 14.26 -20.23 -14.24
C GLY A 101 14.74 -21.23 -13.18
N ALA A 102 13.86 -22.11 -12.68
CA ALA A 102 14.19 -22.91 -11.51
C ALA A 102 15.20 -24.03 -11.83
N VAL A 103 15.11 -24.63 -13.03
CA VAL A 103 16.07 -25.64 -13.48
C VAL A 103 17.49 -25.06 -13.62
N PRO A 104 17.72 -23.92 -14.30
CA PRO A 104 19.03 -23.27 -14.30
C PRO A 104 19.57 -22.95 -12.90
N CYS A 105 18.74 -22.41 -12.00
CA CYS A 105 19.16 -22.14 -10.62
C CYS A 105 19.56 -23.44 -9.89
N PHE A 106 18.80 -24.52 -10.04
CA PHE A 106 19.13 -25.81 -9.47
C PHE A 106 20.45 -26.37 -10.04
N LEU A 107 20.64 -26.29 -11.35
CA LEU A 107 21.88 -26.72 -12.02
C LEU A 107 23.09 -25.87 -11.56
N ALA A 108 22.91 -24.57 -11.34
CA ALA A 108 23.95 -23.69 -10.82
C ALA A 108 24.33 -24.06 -9.38
N ILE A 109 23.35 -24.30 -8.50
CA ILE A 109 23.59 -24.79 -7.13
C ILE A 109 24.32 -26.14 -7.16
N TRP A 110 23.90 -27.05 -8.04
CA TRP A 110 24.55 -28.35 -8.21
C TRP A 110 25.99 -28.20 -8.73
N ALA A 111 26.25 -27.28 -9.65
CA ALA A 111 27.60 -26.95 -10.11
C ALA A 111 28.47 -26.38 -8.97
N SER A 112 27.93 -25.49 -8.13
CA SER A 112 28.63 -25.01 -6.92
C SER A 112 28.94 -26.17 -5.97
N TYR A 113 28.03 -27.14 -5.80
CA TYR A 113 28.31 -28.34 -5.02
C TYR A 113 29.46 -29.18 -5.60
N ILE A 114 29.49 -29.41 -6.92
CA ILE A 114 30.59 -30.14 -7.58
C ILE A 114 31.92 -29.39 -7.42
N GLN A 115 31.92 -28.06 -7.54
CA GLN A 115 33.10 -27.23 -7.31
C GLN A 115 33.58 -27.35 -5.86
N ALA A 116 32.66 -27.38 -4.88
CA ALA A 116 32.98 -27.61 -3.47
C ALA A 116 33.70 -28.95 -3.26
N GLN A 117 33.15 -30.03 -3.85
CA GLN A 117 33.74 -31.37 -3.81
C GLN A 117 35.14 -31.38 -4.45
N THR A 118 35.30 -30.71 -5.58
CA THR A 118 36.59 -30.61 -6.27
C THR A 118 37.61 -29.86 -5.41
N LEU A 119 37.22 -28.75 -4.78
CA LEU A 119 38.11 -27.97 -3.91
C LEU A 119 38.48 -28.71 -2.63
N ALA A 120 37.59 -29.57 -2.12
CA ALA A 120 37.81 -30.36 -0.91
C ALA A 120 38.68 -31.61 -1.14
N PHE A 121 38.60 -32.25 -2.32
CA PHE A 121 39.19 -33.58 -2.54
C PHE A 121 40.17 -33.67 -3.73
N SER A 122 40.36 -32.59 -4.50
CA SER A 122 41.30 -32.61 -5.63
C SER A 122 42.75 -32.40 -5.17
N PRO A 123 43.70 -33.26 -5.59
CA PRO A 123 45.13 -33.05 -5.33
C PRO A 123 45.65 -31.71 -5.85
N ILE A 124 45.05 -31.21 -6.94
CA ILE A 124 45.39 -29.90 -7.52
C ILE A 124 44.98 -28.78 -6.56
N ALA A 125 43.81 -28.88 -5.94
CA ALA A 125 43.33 -27.91 -4.97
C ALA A 125 44.22 -27.88 -3.72
N GLU A 126 44.67 -29.04 -3.24
CA GLU A 126 45.60 -29.15 -2.11
C GLU A 126 46.96 -28.49 -2.39
N SER A 127 47.40 -28.52 -3.65
CA SER A 127 48.66 -27.89 -4.08
C SER A 127 48.61 -26.36 -4.13
N LEU A 128 47.42 -25.75 -4.04
CA LEU A 128 47.27 -24.30 -4.10
C LEU A 128 47.77 -23.61 -2.81
N PRO A 129 48.36 -22.41 -2.92
CA PRO A 129 48.72 -21.62 -1.75
C PRO A 129 47.50 -21.36 -0.86
N LEU A 130 47.71 -21.30 0.46
CA LEU A 130 46.63 -21.18 1.45
C LEU A 130 45.66 -20.03 1.15
N LEU A 131 46.18 -18.86 0.77
CA LEU A 131 45.35 -17.70 0.40
C LEU A 131 44.41 -17.99 -0.78
N HIS A 132 44.90 -18.68 -1.82
CA HIS A 132 44.09 -19.01 -3.00
C HIS A 132 42.99 -20.03 -2.65
N ARG A 133 43.26 -20.98 -1.76
CA ARG A 133 42.24 -21.92 -1.25
C ARG A 133 41.15 -21.19 -0.47
N TRP A 134 41.52 -20.26 0.40
CA TRP A 134 40.53 -19.44 1.12
C TRP A 134 39.70 -18.57 0.19
N LEU A 135 40.34 -17.92 -0.79
CA LEU A 135 39.63 -17.12 -1.80
C LEU A 135 38.67 -17.98 -2.63
N ALA A 136 39.07 -19.20 -3.00
CA ALA A 136 38.19 -20.14 -3.73
C ALA A 136 36.97 -20.53 -2.90
N TRP A 137 37.16 -20.87 -1.61
CA TRP A 137 36.03 -21.14 -0.70
C TRP A 137 35.12 -19.92 -0.50
N LEU A 138 35.70 -18.71 -0.41
CA LEU A 138 34.92 -17.47 -0.30
C LEU A 138 34.08 -17.22 -1.56
N MET A 139 34.68 -17.31 -2.76
CA MET A 139 33.96 -17.14 -4.02
C MET A 139 32.85 -18.18 -4.17
N LEU A 140 33.13 -19.43 -3.83
CA LEU A 140 32.13 -20.50 -3.86
C LEU A 140 30.96 -20.23 -2.89
N ALA A 141 31.25 -19.75 -1.69
CA ALA A 141 30.22 -19.39 -0.72
C ALA A 141 29.35 -18.23 -1.24
N LEU A 142 29.96 -17.22 -1.87
CA LEU A 142 29.22 -16.12 -2.51
C LEU A 142 28.34 -16.63 -3.65
N ASP A 143 28.87 -17.48 -4.54
CA ASP A 143 28.11 -18.08 -5.64
C ASP A 143 26.95 -18.94 -5.12
N PHE A 144 27.15 -19.70 -4.05
CA PHE A 144 26.10 -20.49 -3.46
C PHE A 144 24.97 -19.61 -2.88
N VAL A 145 25.34 -18.53 -2.19
CA VAL A 145 24.38 -17.56 -1.64
C VAL A 145 23.58 -16.87 -2.76
N THR A 146 24.24 -16.41 -3.83
CA THR A 146 23.57 -15.75 -4.95
C THR A 146 22.65 -16.69 -5.72
N ASN A 147 23.06 -17.96 -5.89
CA ASN A 147 22.24 -18.98 -6.54
C ASN A 147 21.03 -19.39 -5.70
N ILE A 148 21.17 -19.47 -4.37
CA ILE A 148 20.04 -19.70 -3.46
C ILE A 148 19.06 -18.53 -3.53
N ASP A 149 19.54 -17.29 -3.46
CA ASP A 149 18.69 -16.10 -3.59
C ASP A 149 17.93 -16.10 -4.92
N SER A 150 18.62 -16.40 -6.01
CA SER A 150 18.02 -16.53 -7.35
C SER A 150 16.97 -17.64 -7.40
N LEU A 151 17.23 -18.80 -6.80
CA LEU A 151 16.26 -19.89 -6.73
C LEU A 151 15.01 -19.46 -5.94
N LEU A 152 15.18 -18.86 -4.77
CA LEU A 152 14.08 -18.36 -3.95
C LEU A 152 13.26 -17.32 -4.72
N ALA A 153 13.91 -16.37 -5.37
CA ALA A 153 13.25 -15.36 -6.20
C ALA A 153 12.45 -15.99 -7.34
N VAL A 154 12.98 -17.01 -8.02
CA VAL A 154 12.26 -17.72 -9.08
C VAL A 154 11.08 -18.51 -8.52
N LEU A 155 11.23 -19.22 -7.41
CA LEU A 155 10.14 -19.98 -6.79
C LEU A 155 9.00 -19.05 -6.36
N VAL A 156 9.33 -17.90 -5.80
CA VAL A 156 8.38 -16.85 -5.44
C VAL A 156 7.66 -16.32 -6.68
N LYS A 157 8.38 -15.98 -7.76
CA LYS A 157 7.76 -15.57 -9.04
C LYS A 157 6.92 -16.68 -9.68
N ALA A 158 7.32 -17.94 -9.51
CA ALA A 158 6.56 -19.07 -10.01
C ALA A 158 5.26 -19.30 -9.22
N SER A 159 5.23 -18.97 -7.93
CA SER A 159 3.98 -18.97 -7.17
C SER A 159 2.95 -17.97 -7.71
N THR A 160 3.36 -16.82 -8.27
CA THR A 160 2.38 -15.87 -8.86
C THR A 160 1.75 -16.38 -10.15
N SER A 161 2.47 -17.18 -10.93
CA SER A 161 1.96 -17.74 -12.19
C SER A 161 0.94 -18.85 -11.96
N LEU A 162 1.00 -19.50 -10.79
CA LEU A 162 0.04 -20.49 -10.32
C LEU A 162 -1.06 -19.88 -9.44
N ALA A 163 -0.83 -18.72 -8.84
CA ALA A 163 -1.76 -18.09 -7.94
C ALA A 163 -3.01 -17.55 -8.65
N ARG A 164 -4.14 -17.60 -7.94
CA ARG A 164 -5.37 -16.92 -8.34
C ARG A 164 -5.31 -15.48 -7.85
N TRP A 165 -5.27 -14.54 -8.79
CA TRP A 165 -5.25 -13.12 -8.47
C TRP A 165 -6.60 -12.66 -7.94
N ARG A 166 -6.60 -11.64 -7.08
CA ARG A 166 -7.82 -11.00 -6.56
C ARG A 166 -8.73 -10.60 -7.73
N PRO A 167 -10.06 -10.83 -7.65
CA PRO A 167 -10.97 -10.38 -8.69
C PRO A 167 -10.99 -8.85 -8.73
N ARG A 168 -11.12 -8.24 -9.91
CA ARG A 168 -11.41 -6.81 -10.03
C ARG A 168 -12.87 -6.57 -9.71
N LEU A 169 -13.14 -5.68 -8.77
CA LEU A 169 -14.50 -5.36 -8.34
C LEU A 169 -14.86 -3.94 -8.73
N LEU A 170 -16.16 -3.70 -8.86
CA LEU A 170 -16.73 -2.39 -9.11
C LEU A 170 -17.97 -2.21 -8.25
N LEU A 171 -18.01 -1.11 -7.50
CA LEU A 171 -19.13 -0.75 -6.64
C LEU A 171 -20.22 -0.05 -7.46
N LEU A 172 -21.32 -0.76 -7.71
CA LEU A 172 -22.52 -0.26 -8.36
C LEU A 172 -23.46 0.31 -7.29
N GLY A 173 -23.88 1.56 -7.45
CA GLY A 173 -24.78 2.21 -6.50
C GLY A 173 -25.00 3.66 -6.84
N ASP A 174 -26.22 3.98 -7.29
CA ASP A 174 -26.72 5.34 -7.55
C ASP A 174 -28.25 5.48 -7.33
N ASN A 175 -28.99 4.39 -7.13
CA ASN A 175 -30.44 4.33 -7.40
C ASN A 175 -31.31 4.20 -6.14
N GLY A 176 -31.00 4.94 -5.07
CA GLY A 176 -31.90 5.06 -3.91
C GLY A 176 -32.08 3.81 -3.04
N ALA A 177 -31.42 2.70 -3.37
CA ALA A 177 -31.49 1.44 -2.63
C ALA A 177 -30.09 0.79 -2.48
N GLY A 178 -29.02 1.58 -2.32
CA GLY A 178 -27.67 1.07 -2.07
C GLY A 178 -26.71 2.20 -1.76
N ALA A 179 -26.28 2.30 -0.50
CA ALA A 179 -25.52 3.45 0.00
C ALA A 179 -24.01 3.23 -0.18
N VAL A 180 -23.42 3.69 -1.28
CA VAL A 180 -21.94 3.73 -1.36
C VAL A 180 -21.39 4.58 -0.19
N PRO A 181 -20.21 4.22 0.37
CA PRO A 181 -19.67 4.91 1.53
C PRO A 181 -19.38 6.38 1.25
N PHE A 182 -19.34 7.20 2.30
CA PHE A 182 -18.79 8.55 2.17
C PHE A 182 -17.26 8.46 2.12
N VAL A 183 -16.60 9.21 1.23
CA VAL A 183 -15.13 9.19 1.08
C VAL A 183 -14.53 10.60 1.08
N ASP A 184 -13.50 10.79 1.90
CA ASP A 184 -12.63 11.97 1.86
C ASP A 184 -11.44 11.72 0.93
N VAL A 185 -11.41 12.36 -0.24
CA VAL A 185 -10.28 12.26 -1.18
C VAL A 185 -9.27 13.35 -0.87
N LEU A 186 -8.06 12.97 -0.46
CA LEU A 186 -6.97 13.86 -0.11
C LEU A 186 -5.93 13.92 -1.23
N ILE A 187 -5.53 15.14 -1.61
CA ILE A 187 -4.46 15.39 -2.58
C ILE A 187 -3.37 16.21 -1.87
N PRO A 188 -2.35 15.57 -1.26
CA PRO A 188 -1.21 16.28 -0.72
C PRO A 188 -0.36 16.90 -1.83
N VAL A 189 -0.01 18.17 -1.66
CA VAL A 189 0.79 18.97 -2.60
C VAL A 189 1.98 19.56 -1.86
N CYS A 190 3.17 19.53 -2.43
CA CYS A 190 4.39 20.18 -1.96
C CYS A 190 5.27 20.66 -3.13
N ASN A 191 5.01 21.87 -3.61
CA ASN A 191 5.78 22.57 -4.66
C ASN A 191 5.71 21.93 -6.07
N GLU A 192 4.74 21.08 -6.37
CA GLU A 192 4.46 20.66 -7.73
C GLU A 192 3.97 21.85 -8.58
N ARG A 193 4.13 21.76 -9.90
CA ARG A 193 3.64 22.82 -10.79
C ARG A 193 2.12 22.87 -10.75
N LEU A 194 1.58 24.09 -10.85
CA LEU A 194 0.14 24.31 -10.81
C LEU A 194 -0.59 23.46 -11.86
N ASP A 195 -0.12 23.42 -13.10
CA ASP A 195 -0.78 22.69 -14.19
C ASP A 195 -0.89 21.18 -13.92
N ILE A 196 0.13 20.56 -13.33
CA ILE A 196 0.09 19.15 -12.91
C ILE A 196 -0.99 18.94 -11.84
N ILE A 197 -1.02 19.81 -10.82
CA ILE A 197 -2.03 19.75 -9.75
C ILE A 197 -3.44 19.94 -10.33
N GLN A 198 -3.59 20.85 -11.30
CA GLN A 198 -4.88 21.14 -11.92
C GLN A 198 -5.45 19.92 -12.66
N ASP A 199 -4.62 19.18 -13.37
CA ASP A 199 -5.05 17.98 -14.10
C ASP A 199 -5.54 16.89 -13.14
N THR A 200 -4.77 16.61 -12.08
CA THR A 200 -5.15 15.65 -11.04
C THR A 200 -6.43 16.05 -10.31
N VAL A 201 -6.55 17.31 -9.89
CA VAL A 201 -7.75 17.81 -9.19
C VAL A 201 -8.98 17.74 -10.09
N ARG A 202 -8.88 18.16 -11.36
CA ARG A 202 -10.00 18.10 -12.31
C ARG A 202 -10.45 16.65 -12.57
N ALA A 203 -9.50 15.72 -12.66
CA ALA A 203 -9.81 14.30 -12.82
C ALA A 203 -10.47 13.72 -11.55
N ALA A 204 -9.93 14.02 -10.37
CA ALA A 204 -10.51 13.60 -9.09
C ALA A 204 -11.95 14.12 -8.89
N LEU A 205 -12.26 15.33 -9.35
CA LEU A 205 -13.62 15.89 -9.29
C LEU A 205 -14.61 15.23 -10.27
N ARG A 206 -14.11 14.49 -11.27
CA ARG A 206 -14.90 13.85 -12.33
C ARG A 206 -14.94 12.33 -12.22
N VAL A 207 -14.45 11.77 -11.11
CA VAL A 207 -14.64 10.35 -10.83
C VAL A 207 -16.12 10.00 -10.85
N ASP A 208 -16.45 8.85 -11.41
CA ASP A 208 -17.78 8.28 -11.37
C ASP A 208 -18.05 7.77 -9.95
N TYR A 209 -18.55 8.67 -9.12
CA TYR A 209 -19.03 8.39 -7.78
C TYR A 209 -20.19 9.34 -7.47
N PRO A 210 -21.21 8.95 -6.69
CA PRO A 210 -22.33 9.83 -6.40
C PRO A 210 -21.80 11.14 -5.80
N PRO A 211 -22.11 12.31 -6.37
CA PRO A 211 -21.48 13.55 -5.96
C PRO A 211 -21.63 13.83 -4.47
N ARG A 212 -22.74 13.41 -3.83
CA ARG A 212 -23.00 13.58 -2.38
C ARG A 212 -22.21 12.62 -1.48
N ARG A 213 -21.50 11.66 -2.06
CA ARG A 213 -20.80 10.58 -1.35
C ARG A 213 -19.28 10.72 -1.40
N PHE A 214 -18.74 11.82 -1.91
CA PHE A 214 -17.33 12.12 -1.74
C PHE A 214 -17.05 13.62 -1.76
N ARG A 215 -15.88 14.01 -1.28
CA ARG A 215 -15.33 15.36 -1.41
C ARG A 215 -13.83 15.29 -1.69
N VAL A 216 -13.27 16.36 -2.26
CA VAL A 216 -11.85 16.46 -2.60
C VAL A 216 -11.22 17.57 -1.76
N VAL A 217 -10.10 17.26 -1.11
CA VAL A 217 -9.34 18.20 -0.28
C VAL A 217 -7.92 18.29 -0.80
N VAL A 218 -7.58 19.46 -1.35
CA VAL A 218 -6.21 19.80 -1.72
C VAL A 218 -5.50 20.28 -0.46
N SER A 219 -4.50 19.53 -0.02
CA SER A 219 -3.72 19.84 1.18
C SER A 219 -2.32 20.30 0.77
N ASP A 220 -2.13 21.62 0.75
CA ASP A 220 -0.95 22.27 0.19
C ASP A 220 0.08 22.62 1.27
N ASP A 221 1.16 21.85 1.27
CA ASP A 221 2.31 22.05 2.15
C ASP A 221 3.23 23.20 1.69
N GLY A 222 3.10 23.67 0.45
CA GLY A 222 3.81 24.82 -0.09
C GLY A 222 3.15 26.17 0.24
N ALA A 223 1.88 26.16 0.68
CA ALA A 223 1.10 27.35 0.98
C ALA A 223 1.05 28.36 -0.19
N SER A 224 0.91 27.87 -1.41
CA SER A 224 0.88 28.66 -2.64
C SER A 224 -0.40 29.48 -2.72
N ALA A 225 -0.24 30.81 -2.76
CA ALA A 225 -1.36 31.74 -2.95
C ALA A 225 -2.07 31.53 -4.29
N GLU A 226 -1.30 31.20 -5.35
CA GLU A 226 -1.83 30.92 -6.68
C GLU A 226 -2.70 29.66 -6.69
N LEU A 227 -2.20 28.57 -6.07
CA LEU A 227 -2.96 27.32 -5.95
C LEU A 227 -4.23 27.53 -5.12
N ARG A 228 -4.12 28.24 -4.00
CA ARG A 228 -5.27 28.58 -3.16
C ARG A 228 -6.35 29.32 -3.95
N ALA A 229 -5.98 30.41 -4.63
CA ALA A 229 -6.91 31.20 -5.43
C ALA A 229 -7.57 30.36 -6.53
N TRP A 230 -6.80 29.50 -7.19
CA TRP A 230 -7.33 28.59 -8.20
C TRP A 230 -8.34 27.60 -7.62
N VAL A 231 -8.03 26.92 -6.51
CA VAL A 231 -8.95 25.97 -5.86
C VAL A 231 -10.23 26.67 -5.37
N GLU A 232 -10.10 27.85 -4.75
CA GLU A 232 -11.24 28.64 -4.28
C GLU A 232 -12.12 29.11 -5.45
N SER A 233 -11.53 29.59 -6.56
CA SER A 233 -12.28 29.97 -7.76
C SER A 233 -13.07 28.79 -8.35
N LEU A 234 -12.45 27.61 -8.41
CA LEU A 234 -13.09 26.40 -8.92
C LEU A 234 -14.21 25.90 -8.00
N SER A 235 -14.02 26.01 -6.69
CA SER A 235 -15.04 25.70 -5.68
C SER A 235 -16.21 26.68 -5.66
N GLN A 236 -16.08 27.85 -6.29
CA GLN A 236 -17.14 28.86 -6.44
C GLN A 236 -17.76 28.86 -7.84
N GLY A 237 -17.26 28.03 -8.76
CA GLY A 237 -17.70 27.97 -10.15
C GLY A 237 -17.26 29.16 -11.01
N GLN A 238 -16.24 29.93 -10.58
CA GLN A 238 -15.72 31.06 -11.35
C GLN A 238 -14.89 30.58 -12.54
N GLY A 239 -15.13 31.15 -13.73
CA GLY A 239 -14.33 30.88 -14.94
C GLY A 239 -14.57 29.51 -15.60
N GLN A 240 -15.58 28.75 -15.17
CA GLN A 240 -16.01 27.52 -15.83
C GLN A 240 -17.17 27.76 -16.81
N PRO A 241 -17.34 26.92 -17.85
CA PRO A 241 -18.57 26.88 -18.63
C PRO A 241 -19.78 26.76 -17.69
N GLU A 242 -20.88 27.43 -18.04
CA GLU A 242 -22.05 27.59 -17.17
C GLU A 242 -22.46 26.26 -16.47
N ASN A 243 -22.70 26.33 -15.14
CA ASN A 243 -23.13 25.26 -14.23
C ASN A 243 -22.09 24.26 -13.67
N MET A 244 -20.78 24.45 -13.85
CA MET A 244 -19.77 23.63 -13.14
C MET A 244 -19.27 24.29 -11.84
N ASN A 245 -20.05 24.18 -10.77
CA ASN A 245 -19.58 24.46 -9.41
C ASN A 245 -19.20 23.15 -8.69
N TYR A 246 -18.06 23.13 -7.99
CA TYR A 246 -17.59 22.02 -7.18
C TYR A 246 -17.62 22.39 -5.69
N PRO A 247 -18.79 22.49 -5.04
CA PRO A 247 -18.91 22.90 -3.63
C PRO A 247 -18.30 21.92 -2.61
N LYS A 248 -17.67 20.85 -3.10
CA LYS A 248 -17.04 19.77 -2.34
C LYS A 248 -15.52 19.72 -2.57
N LEU A 249 -14.98 20.76 -3.19
CA LEU A 249 -13.56 20.98 -3.32
C LEU A 249 -13.12 21.91 -2.19
N TYR A 250 -12.14 21.49 -1.40
CA TYR A 250 -11.62 22.29 -0.30
C TYR A 250 -10.11 22.48 -0.47
N TYR A 251 -9.64 23.67 -0.08
CA TYR A 251 -8.22 23.96 0.08
C TYR A 251 -7.86 23.98 1.56
N THR A 252 -6.72 23.40 1.91
CA THR A 252 -6.12 23.59 3.22
C THR A 252 -4.61 23.66 3.11
N SER A 253 -3.98 24.32 4.07
CA SER A 253 -2.53 24.37 4.22
C SER A 253 -2.22 24.43 5.71
N ARG A 254 -1.21 23.68 6.15
CA ARG A 254 -0.81 23.67 7.56
C ARG A 254 0.20 24.77 7.85
N VAL A 255 0.13 25.33 9.05
CA VAL A 255 1.13 26.27 9.55
C VAL A 255 2.37 25.49 9.99
N LYS A 256 3.51 25.74 9.35
CA LYS A 256 4.79 25.11 9.69
C LYS A 256 5.51 25.94 10.76
N GLN A 257 5.89 25.31 11.87
CA GLN A 257 6.72 25.95 12.89
C GLN A 257 8.20 25.72 12.57
N GLY A 258 8.90 26.75 12.10
CA GLY A 258 10.33 26.70 11.74
C GLY A 258 10.61 26.31 10.27
N THR A 259 11.88 26.07 9.94
CA THR A 259 12.35 25.79 8.56
C THR A 259 12.15 24.35 8.09
N ARG A 260 11.83 23.43 9.01
CA ARG A 260 11.71 22.00 8.71
C ARG A 260 10.25 21.59 8.70
N THR A 261 9.79 21.06 7.57
CA THR A 261 8.45 20.47 7.42
C THR A 261 8.31 19.26 8.37
N ALA A 262 7.61 19.42 9.50
CA ALA A 262 7.40 18.34 10.46
C ALA A 262 6.62 17.18 9.78
N GLY A 263 7.26 16.01 9.64
CA GLY A 263 6.62 14.80 9.11
C GLY A 263 6.32 14.76 7.61
N TYR A 264 6.85 15.68 6.79
CA TYR A 264 6.70 15.66 5.32
C TYR A 264 5.26 15.37 4.84
N LYS A 265 5.06 14.46 3.88
CA LYS A 265 3.74 14.07 3.34
C LYS A 265 2.82 13.48 4.41
N ALA A 266 3.33 12.62 5.30
CA ALA A 266 2.55 12.06 6.41
C ALA A 266 1.93 13.14 7.31
N GLY A 267 2.72 14.15 7.67
CA GLY A 267 2.23 15.26 8.49
C GLY A 267 1.21 16.15 7.74
N ASN A 268 1.33 16.26 6.42
CA ASN A 268 0.34 16.95 5.58
C ASN A 268 -0.98 16.17 5.55
N LEU A 269 -0.91 14.85 5.35
CA LEU A 269 -2.07 13.96 5.41
C LEU A 269 -2.75 14.01 6.79
N ASN A 270 -2.00 13.98 7.89
CA ASN A 270 -2.56 14.09 9.24
C ASN A 270 -3.26 15.44 9.48
N HIS A 271 -2.69 16.54 8.99
CA HIS A 271 -3.38 17.83 9.04
C HIS A 271 -4.70 17.79 8.25
N ALA A 272 -4.68 17.20 7.06
CA ALA A 272 -5.90 17.04 6.26
C ALA A 272 -6.95 16.18 6.97
N LEU A 273 -6.55 15.11 7.68
CA LEU A 273 -7.44 14.29 8.52
C LEU A 273 -8.14 15.12 9.61
N GLU A 274 -7.44 16.07 10.24
CA GLU A 274 -8.05 16.98 11.21
C GLU A 274 -9.00 17.99 10.57
N VAL A 275 -8.64 18.50 9.40
CA VAL A 275 -9.45 19.48 8.66
C VAL A 275 -10.79 18.86 8.26
N VAL A 276 -10.78 17.64 7.70
CA VAL A 276 -12.02 16.98 7.23
C VAL A 276 -13.03 16.73 8.34
N ARG A 277 -12.59 16.57 9.60
CA ARG A 277 -13.51 16.47 10.76
C ARG A 277 -14.34 17.73 10.98
N ARG A 278 -13.83 18.90 10.57
CA ARG A 278 -14.46 20.21 10.76
C ARG A 278 -15.27 20.66 9.55
N LEU A 279 -15.15 19.96 8.42
CA LEU A 279 -15.88 20.27 7.20
C LEU A 279 -17.35 19.84 7.32
N PRO A 280 -18.27 20.46 6.55
CA PRO A 280 -19.68 20.07 6.53
C PRO A 280 -19.86 18.57 6.23
N GLY A 281 -20.73 17.92 6.99
CA GLY A 281 -20.95 16.47 6.91
C GLY A 281 -20.04 15.63 7.81
N GLY A 282 -19.12 16.25 8.56
CA GLY A 282 -18.19 15.54 9.45
C GLY A 282 -17.13 14.74 8.67
N ALA A 283 -16.38 13.91 9.38
CA ALA A 283 -15.35 13.04 8.79
C ALA A 283 -15.98 11.83 8.09
N ALA A 284 -15.48 11.46 6.91
CA ALA A 284 -15.93 10.26 6.21
C ALA A 284 -15.33 8.98 6.81
N ASP A 285 -16.05 7.85 6.82
CA ASP A 285 -15.54 6.57 7.34
C ASP A 285 -14.34 6.04 6.53
N TYR A 286 -14.21 6.50 5.28
CA TYR A 286 -13.13 6.13 4.39
C TYR A 286 -12.39 7.38 3.91
N VAL A 287 -11.08 7.23 3.76
CA VAL A 287 -10.18 8.27 3.26
C VAL A 287 -9.46 7.70 2.05
N ALA A 288 -9.39 8.45 0.96
CA ALA A 288 -8.62 8.11 -0.22
C ALA A 288 -7.48 9.11 -0.40
N GLY A 289 -6.38 8.69 -1.02
CA GLY A 289 -5.25 9.57 -1.30
C GLY A 289 -4.79 9.49 -2.75
N LEU A 290 -4.48 10.62 -3.34
CA LEU A 290 -3.83 10.73 -4.65
C LEU A 290 -2.64 11.68 -4.54
N ASP A 291 -1.47 11.28 -5.03
CA ASP A 291 -0.37 12.22 -5.21
C ASP A 291 -0.73 13.29 -6.24
N ALA A 292 -0.14 14.48 -6.12
CA ALA A 292 -0.45 15.64 -6.94
C ALA A 292 -0.26 15.41 -8.46
N ASP A 293 0.58 14.45 -8.83
CA ASP A 293 0.91 14.05 -10.21
C ASP A 293 0.23 12.74 -10.64
N MET A 294 -0.64 12.15 -9.82
CA MET A 294 -1.31 10.88 -10.10
C MET A 294 -2.77 11.11 -10.53
N VAL A 295 -3.00 11.13 -11.84
CA VAL A 295 -4.32 11.38 -12.43
C VAL A 295 -5.19 10.11 -12.33
N PRO A 296 -6.32 10.12 -11.61
CA PRO A 296 -7.19 8.95 -11.44
C PRO A 296 -8.06 8.68 -12.68
N GLU A 297 -8.36 7.40 -12.90
CA GLU A 297 -9.42 6.94 -13.80
C GLU A 297 -10.81 7.27 -13.24
N ARG A 298 -11.81 7.40 -14.13
CA ARG A 298 -13.19 7.69 -13.70
C ARG A 298 -13.72 6.67 -12.69
N LYS A 299 -13.43 5.39 -12.89
CA LYS A 299 -13.91 4.30 -12.03
C LYS A 299 -13.08 4.07 -10.76
N TRP A 300 -11.95 4.77 -10.59
CA TRP A 300 -10.97 4.52 -9.52
C TRP A 300 -11.62 4.32 -8.14
N LEU A 301 -12.45 5.27 -7.72
CA LEU A 301 -13.01 5.26 -6.38
C LEU A 301 -14.01 4.11 -6.18
N ARG A 302 -14.85 3.81 -7.18
CA ARG A 302 -15.76 2.64 -7.14
C ARG A 302 -14.99 1.33 -7.12
N SER A 303 -13.92 1.23 -7.91
CA SER A 303 -13.11 0.01 -8.00
C SER A 303 -12.43 -0.29 -6.68
N VAL A 304 -11.72 0.69 -6.10
CA VAL A 304 -11.00 0.47 -4.82
C VAL A 304 -11.99 0.29 -3.66
N ALA A 305 -13.07 1.10 -3.61
CA ALA A 305 -14.05 1.03 -2.53
C ALA A 305 -14.77 -0.33 -2.47
N ALA A 306 -15.01 -0.97 -3.62
CA ALA A 306 -15.66 -2.29 -3.68
C ALA A 306 -14.90 -3.38 -2.89
N HIS A 307 -13.59 -3.25 -2.76
CA HIS A 307 -12.78 -4.19 -2.00
C HIS A 307 -12.89 -3.93 -0.49
N ILE A 308 -12.72 -2.68 -0.06
CA ILE A 308 -12.62 -2.35 1.36
C ILE A 308 -13.96 -2.49 2.10
N VAL A 309 -15.09 -2.23 1.44
CA VAL A 309 -16.42 -2.35 2.08
C VAL A 309 -16.86 -3.80 2.28
N ARG A 310 -16.29 -4.76 1.54
CA ARG A 310 -16.66 -6.19 1.62
C ARG A 310 -16.01 -6.90 2.82
N ASP A 311 -14.98 -6.28 3.41
CA ASP A 311 -14.21 -6.87 4.48
C ASP A 311 -13.99 -5.84 5.60
N ASP A 312 -14.73 -6.02 6.70
CA ASP A 312 -14.65 -5.13 7.86
C ASP A 312 -13.25 -5.03 8.45
N MET A 313 -12.43 -6.09 8.33
CA MET A 313 -11.05 -6.09 8.81
C MET A 313 -10.05 -5.59 7.77
N LEU A 314 -10.49 -5.23 6.56
CA LEU A 314 -9.63 -4.62 5.55
C LEU A 314 -9.49 -3.13 5.85
N GLY A 315 -8.30 -2.77 6.34
CA GLY A 315 -7.97 -1.40 6.72
C GLY A 315 -7.49 -0.56 5.54
N LEU A 316 -6.80 -1.17 4.56
CA LEU A 316 -6.18 -0.45 3.45
C LEU A 316 -6.25 -1.24 2.14
N VAL A 317 -6.56 -0.55 1.04
CA VAL A 317 -6.50 -1.09 -0.32
C VAL A 317 -5.70 -0.14 -1.22
N CYS A 318 -4.72 -0.66 -1.95
CA CYS A 318 -3.89 0.12 -2.86
C CYS A 318 -3.89 -0.49 -4.28
N PRO A 319 -4.18 0.30 -5.34
CA PRO A 319 -4.02 -0.14 -6.72
C PRO A 319 -2.60 -0.01 -7.23
N ALA A 320 -2.35 -0.51 -8.44
CA ALA A 320 -1.10 -0.29 -9.15
C ALA A 320 -0.88 1.20 -9.46
N GLN A 321 0.38 1.63 -9.43
CA GLN A 321 0.80 2.95 -9.89
C GLN A 321 1.38 2.83 -11.29
N LEU A 322 0.63 3.29 -12.29
CA LEU A 322 1.09 3.28 -13.66
C LEU A 322 1.59 4.66 -14.06
N MET A 323 2.42 4.71 -15.11
CA MET A 323 3.10 5.92 -15.54
C MET A 323 2.78 6.19 -17.00
N TYR A 324 2.56 7.45 -17.38
CA TYR A 324 2.17 7.80 -18.76
C TYR A 324 3.27 8.49 -19.56
N ASN A 325 4.31 9.03 -18.92
CA ASN A 325 5.42 9.75 -19.59
C ASN A 325 6.71 8.91 -19.71
N THR A 326 6.63 7.59 -19.54
CA THR A 326 7.83 6.73 -19.63
C THR A 326 8.27 6.55 -21.09
N PRO A 327 9.57 6.68 -21.41
CA PRO A 327 10.06 6.47 -22.77
C PRO A 327 9.82 5.03 -23.23
N HIS A 328 9.58 4.83 -24.53
CA HIS A 328 9.21 3.52 -25.10
C HIS A 328 10.19 2.39 -24.78
N ASN A 329 11.49 2.69 -24.69
CA ASN A 329 12.53 1.71 -24.36
C ASN A 329 12.83 1.60 -22.86
N ASP A 330 12.20 2.42 -22.02
CA ASP A 330 12.32 2.48 -20.55
C ASP A 330 13.71 2.05 -20.01
N PRO A 331 14.80 2.76 -20.37
CA PRO A 331 16.16 2.31 -20.10
C PRO A 331 16.49 2.31 -18.60
N LEU A 332 15.74 3.06 -17.79
CA LEU A 332 15.89 3.16 -16.34
C LEU A 332 14.86 2.31 -15.58
N TYR A 333 14.04 1.53 -16.28
CA TYR A 333 13.02 0.69 -15.69
C TYR A 333 12.02 1.45 -14.79
N GLN A 334 11.69 2.68 -15.16
CA GLN A 334 10.85 3.57 -14.36
C GLN A 334 9.39 3.12 -14.30
N THR A 335 8.92 2.35 -15.30
CA THR A 335 7.58 1.73 -15.26
C THR A 335 7.42 0.81 -14.06
N SER A 336 8.53 0.22 -13.56
CA SER A 336 8.52 -0.73 -12.44
C SER A 336 7.54 -1.90 -12.64
N ALA A 337 7.32 -2.34 -13.89
CA ALA A 337 6.28 -3.31 -14.24
C ALA A 337 6.38 -4.64 -13.46
N MET A 338 7.59 -5.09 -13.12
CA MET A 338 7.82 -6.30 -12.33
C MET A 338 7.36 -6.14 -10.88
N ASN A 339 7.43 -4.93 -10.33
CA ASN A 339 6.93 -4.68 -8.98
C ASN A 339 5.41 -4.85 -8.98
N TRP A 340 4.72 -4.06 -9.81
CA TRP A 340 3.26 -4.02 -9.86
C TRP A 340 2.63 -5.35 -10.30
N TYR A 341 3.20 -6.01 -11.31
CA TYR A 341 2.59 -7.19 -11.92
C TYR A 341 3.16 -8.52 -11.41
N CYS A 342 4.09 -8.49 -10.46
CA CYS A 342 4.62 -9.71 -9.86
C CYS A 342 4.87 -9.54 -8.37
N MET A 343 5.80 -8.69 -7.96
CA MET A 343 6.25 -8.64 -6.56
C MET A 343 5.14 -8.20 -5.59
N ASP A 344 4.34 -7.21 -5.96
CA ASP A 344 3.24 -6.74 -5.12
C ASP A 344 2.07 -7.74 -5.07
N ILE A 345 1.88 -8.50 -6.14
CA ILE A 345 0.93 -9.63 -6.18
C ILE A 345 1.41 -10.75 -5.25
N VAL A 346 2.70 -11.14 -5.30
CA VAL A 346 3.28 -12.10 -4.33
C VAL A 346 2.97 -11.64 -2.92
N ARG A 347 3.24 -10.36 -2.66
CA ARG A 347 3.13 -9.81 -1.31
C ARG A 347 1.68 -9.80 -0.83
N ASP A 348 0.72 -9.44 -1.69
CA ASP A 348 -0.71 -9.54 -1.40
C ASP A 348 -1.15 -10.98 -1.09
N LEU A 349 -0.67 -11.94 -1.88
CA LEU A 349 -0.96 -13.36 -1.66
C LEU A 349 -0.41 -13.86 -0.33
N GLY A 350 0.70 -13.27 0.15
CA GLY A 350 1.23 -13.47 1.49
C GLY A 350 0.48 -12.72 2.60
N GLY A 351 -0.62 -12.01 2.28
CA GLY A 351 -1.40 -11.23 3.23
C GLY A 351 -0.82 -9.85 3.55
N CYS A 352 0.15 -9.38 2.76
CA CYS A 352 0.93 -8.16 2.99
C CYS A 352 0.86 -7.17 1.84
N GLY A 353 -0.33 -6.83 1.35
CA GLY A 353 -0.49 -5.78 0.35
C GLY A 353 -0.03 -4.42 0.90
N TRP A 354 1.01 -3.82 0.31
CA TRP A 354 1.51 -2.51 0.76
C TRP A 354 0.78 -1.37 0.07
N ASN A 355 0.63 -0.26 0.79
CA ASN A 355 0.38 1.04 0.20
C ASN A 355 1.63 1.50 -0.55
N LEU A 356 1.43 1.91 -1.80
CA LEU A 356 2.50 2.32 -2.71
C LEU A 356 2.62 3.85 -2.81
N GLY A 357 1.77 4.60 -2.09
CA GLY A 357 1.87 6.05 -1.92
C GLY A 357 0.69 6.84 -2.45
N SER A 358 -0.04 6.31 -3.43
CA SER A 358 -1.14 7.01 -4.12
C SER A 358 -2.22 6.03 -4.60
N GLY A 359 -3.43 6.53 -4.86
CA GLY A 359 -4.60 5.82 -5.34
C GLY A 359 -5.23 4.89 -4.30
N TRP A 360 -4.75 4.93 -3.06
CA TRP A 360 -5.22 4.07 -1.98
C TRP A 360 -6.56 4.56 -1.42
N ILE A 361 -7.30 3.63 -0.82
CA ILE A 361 -8.37 3.92 0.13
C ILE A 361 -8.03 3.23 1.44
N VAL A 362 -8.29 3.92 2.54
CA VAL A 362 -8.09 3.43 3.89
C VAL A 362 -9.35 3.67 4.73
N ARG A 363 -9.64 2.75 5.63
CA ARG A 363 -10.65 2.92 6.67
C ARG A 363 -10.10 3.92 7.68
N ARG A 364 -10.90 4.93 8.04
CA ARG A 364 -10.48 5.96 8.99
C ARG A 364 -10.06 5.35 10.33
N GLU A 365 -10.88 4.44 10.85
CA GLU A 365 -10.59 3.72 12.09
C GLU A 365 -9.21 3.05 12.06
N ALA A 366 -8.84 2.39 10.96
CA ALA A 366 -7.54 1.75 10.82
C ALA A 366 -6.36 2.75 10.86
N VAL A 367 -6.54 3.97 10.31
CA VAL A 367 -5.53 5.04 10.41
C VAL A 367 -5.48 5.61 11.82
N GLU A 368 -6.62 5.78 12.47
CA GLU A 368 -6.71 6.30 13.84
C GLU A 368 -6.10 5.33 14.86
N ASP A 369 -6.30 4.02 14.69
CA ASP A 369 -5.74 2.97 15.52
C ASP A 369 -4.20 2.96 15.54
N ILE A 370 -3.57 3.31 14.41
CA ILE A 370 -2.11 3.42 14.32
C ILE A 370 -1.59 4.81 14.76
N GLY A 371 -2.48 5.71 15.18
CA GLY A 371 -2.14 7.07 15.62
C GLY A 371 -1.98 8.10 14.48
N GLY A 372 -2.53 7.82 13.30
CA GLY A 372 -2.36 8.64 12.09
C GLY A 372 -1.29 8.09 11.14
N PHE A 373 -1.05 8.79 10.03
CA PHE A 373 0.06 8.46 9.13
C PHE A 373 1.40 8.72 9.85
N PRO A 374 2.35 7.76 9.81
CA PRO A 374 3.59 7.83 10.60
C PRO A 374 4.54 8.91 10.07
N THR A 375 4.87 9.89 10.92
CA THR A 375 5.71 11.05 10.56
C THR A 375 7.21 10.82 10.69
N ASP A 376 7.61 9.79 11.45
CA ASP A 376 9.01 9.47 11.73
C ASP A 376 9.64 8.54 10.67
N CYS A 377 8.89 8.27 9.60
CA CYS A 377 9.27 7.41 8.48
C CYS A 377 9.17 8.19 7.16
N LEU A 378 10.17 8.07 6.28
CA LEU A 378 10.17 8.74 4.96
C LEU A 378 9.34 7.98 3.89
N ILE A 379 8.92 6.75 4.18
CA ILE A 379 8.02 5.91 3.37
C ILE A 379 6.77 5.65 4.20
N GLU A 380 6.05 6.73 4.49
CA GLU A 380 4.92 6.70 5.41
C GLU A 380 3.83 5.72 4.97
N ASP A 381 3.72 5.48 3.67
CA ASP A 381 2.79 4.55 3.01
C ASP A 381 3.05 3.10 3.42
N VAL A 382 4.27 2.60 3.21
CA VAL A 382 4.69 1.24 3.59
C VAL A 382 4.65 1.10 5.12
N CYS A 383 5.14 2.11 5.84
CA CYS A 383 5.08 2.16 7.30
C CYS A 383 3.63 2.06 7.81
N SER A 384 2.68 2.80 7.22
CA SER A 384 1.25 2.71 7.60
C SER A 384 0.70 1.31 7.41
N SER A 385 1.05 0.66 6.30
CA SER A 385 0.61 -0.70 5.99
C SER A 385 1.09 -1.68 7.05
N MET A 386 2.38 -1.63 7.40
CA MET A 386 2.97 -2.50 8.43
C MET A 386 2.38 -2.24 9.82
N MET A 387 2.17 -0.98 10.19
CA MET A 387 1.57 -0.63 11.48
C MET A 387 0.11 -1.08 11.58
N MET A 388 -0.67 -0.94 10.51
CA MET A 388 -2.04 -1.44 10.44
C MET A 388 -2.08 -2.96 10.63
N GLN A 389 -1.19 -3.68 9.95
CA GLN A 389 -1.05 -5.13 10.13
C GLN A 389 -0.66 -5.52 11.56
N ALA A 390 0.24 -4.77 12.19
CA ALA A 390 0.60 -4.98 13.60
C ALA A 390 -0.59 -4.74 14.54
N CYS A 391 -1.51 -3.86 14.18
CA CYS A 391 -2.78 -3.63 14.89
C CYS A 391 -3.89 -4.65 14.53
N GLY A 392 -3.60 -5.64 13.67
CA GLY A 392 -4.54 -6.71 13.31
C GLY A 392 -5.43 -6.40 12.09
N TRP A 393 -5.24 -5.25 11.43
CA TRP A 393 -5.91 -4.92 10.18
C TRP A 393 -5.30 -5.70 9.02
N ARG A 394 -6.12 -6.05 8.03
CA ARG A 394 -5.66 -6.56 6.74
C ARG A 394 -5.36 -5.41 5.80
N THR A 395 -4.44 -5.64 4.86
CA THR A 395 -4.13 -4.72 3.77
C THR A 395 -4.14 -5.47 2.45
N MET A 396 -4.53 -4.80 1.36
CA MET A 396 -4.73 -5.43 0.06
C MET A 396 -4.11 -4.60 -1.07
N TYR A 397 -3.49 -5.30 -2.01
CA TYR A 397 -3.05 -4.74 -3.28
C TYR A 397 -3.93 -5.25 -4.42
N ILE A 398 -4.34 -4.34 -5.32
CA ILE A 398 -5.10 -4.69 -6.53
C ILE A 398 -4.27 -4.37 -7.78
N PRO A 399 -3.95 -5.38 -8.63
CA PRO A 399 -3.16 -5.18 -9.85
C PRO A 399 -4.04 -4.57 -10.97
N GLN A 400 -4.51 -3.35 -10.74
CA GLN A 400 -5.34 -2.61 -11.67
C GLN A 400 -4.80 -1.19 -11.85
N GLY A 401 -4.63 -0.78 -13.12
CA GLY A 401 -4.34 0.60 -13.49
C GLY A 401 -5.57 1.46 -13.27
N LEU A 402 -5.60 2.21 -12.17
CA LEU A 402 -6.68 3.13 -11.81
C LEU A 402 -6.20 4.57 -11.65
N GLN A 403 -4.90 4.79 -11.80
CA GLN A 403 -4.27 6.10 -11.76
C GLN A 403 -3.02 6.04 -12.63
N TYR A 404 -2.66 7.18 -13.20
CA TYR A 404 -1.48 7.33 -14.04
C TYR A 404 -0.71 8.57 -13.65
N GLY A 405 0.58 8.41 -13.38
CA GLY A 405 1.45 9.49 -12.94
C GLY A 405 2.68 9.71 -13.80
N LEU A 406 3.54 10.57 -13.28
CA LEU A 406 4.78 11.00 -13.92
C LEU A 406 5.98 10.27 -13.32
N VAL A 407 6.92 9.87 -14.18
CA VAL A 407 8.27 9.50 -13.80
C VAL A 407 9.19 10.71 -13.93
N PRO A 408 10.30 10.79 -13.16
CA PRO A 408 11.28 11.85 -13.34
C PRO A 408 11.86 11.84 -14.75
N GLU A 409 11.84 13.00 -15.41
CA GLU A 409 12.36 13.17 -16.78
C GLU A 409 13.89 13.15 -16.84
N THR A 410 14.55 13.37 -15.71
CA THR A 410 16.02 13.44 -15.63
C THR A 410 16.59 12.26 -14.87
N TYR A 411 17.76 11.79 -15.32
CA TYR A 411 18.52 10.74 -14.62
C TYR A 411 18.78 11.11 -13.15
N LEU A 412 19.18 12.36 -12.87
CA LEU A 412 19.41 12.82 -11.50
C LEU A 412 18.12 12.80 -10.66
N GLY A 413 16.98 13.14 -11.26
CA GLY A 413 15.67 13.02 -10.62
C GLY A 413 15.35 11.57 -10.25
N HIS A 414 15.57 10.64 -11.18
CA HIS A 414 15.40 9.20 -10.95
C HIS A 414 16.30 8.70 -9.81
N VAL A 415 17.60 9.03 -9.84
CA VAL A 415 18.54 8.63 -8.77
C VAL A 415 18.12 9.19 -7.41
N LYS A 416 17.67 10.45 -7.34
CA LYS A 416 17.18 11.05 -6.08
C LYS A 416 15.95 10.30 -5.54
N GLN A 417 14.97 10.00 -6.40
CA GLN A 417 13.77 9.27 -6.02
C GLN A 417 14.13 7.86 -5.51
N PHE A 418 14.95 7.13 -6.26
CA PHE A 418 15.36 5.78 -5.89
C PHE A 418 16.20 5.74 -4.61
N THR A 419 17.11 6.70 -4.44
CA THR A 419 17.93 6.84 -3.22
C THR A 419 17.05 7.05 -1.99
N ARG A 420 16.00 7.88 -2.07
CA ARG A 420 15.03 8.06 -0.99
C ARG A 420 14.37 6.75 -0.60
N TRP A 421 13.93 5.96 -1.57
CA TRP A 421 13.29 4.66 -1.31
C TRP A 421 14.26 3.69 -0.62
N VAL A 422 15.43 3.43 -1.23
CA VAL A 422 16.41 2.47 -0.69
C VAL A 422 16.90 2.87 0.69
N SER A 423 17.23 4.15 0.89
CA SER A 423 17.72 4.64 2.18
C SER A 423 16.70 4.39 3.28
N THR A 424 15.41 4.51 2.96
CA THR A 424 14.35 4.33 3.96
C THR A 424 14.05 2.86 4.22
N TYR A 425 14.12 1.98 3.22
CA TYR A 425 14.02 0.54 3.45
C TYR A 425 15.10 0.03 4.40
N LEU A 426 16.33 0.53 4.31
CA LEU A 426 17.41 0.18 5.24
C LEU A 426 17.12 0.67 6.67
N LEU A 427 16.44 1.81 6.81
CA LEU A 427 16.02 2.35 8.11
C LEU A 427 14.81 1.65 8.71
N LEU A 428 14.10 0.78 7.97
CA LEU A 428 13.03 -0.07 8.52
C LEU A 428 13.57 -1.29 9.28
N ILE A 429 14.76 -1.77 8.94
CA ILE A 429 15.36 -2.97 9.55
C ILE A 429 15.48 -2.89 11.09
N PRO A 430 15.85 -1.76 11.70
CA PRO A 430 15.89 -1.62 13.16
C PRO A 430 14.55 -1.19 13.79
N LEU A 431 13.53 -0.81 12.99
CA LEU A 431 12.25 -0.30 13.48
C LEU A 431 11.15 -1.37 13.56
N THR A 432 11.39 -2.59 13.10
CA THR A 432 10.49 -3.72 13.33
C THR A 432 10.64 -4.21 14.77
N PRO A 433 9.68 -3.94 15.67
CA PRO A 433 9.70 -4.62 16.96
C PRO A 433 9.43 -6.10 16.66
N PHE A 434 10.45 -6.95 16.80
CA PHE A 434 10.20 -8.39 16.85
C PHE A 434 9.28 -8.64 18.06
N PRO A 435 8.09 -9.21 17.87
CA PRO A 435 7.25 -9.59 18.99
C PRO A 435 8.00 -10.67 19.79
N GLY A 436 8.52 -10.33 20.96
CA GLY A 436 9.15 -11.31 21.86
C GLY A 436 10.36 -10.86 22.67
N THR A 437 10.87 -9.64 22.51
CA THR A 437 11.94 -9.13 23.40
C THR A 437 11.42 -8.00 24.29
N SER A 438 10.60 -8.38 25.26
CA SER A 438 10.31 -7.58 26.47
C SER A 438 11.14 -8.10 27.64
#